data_AF-A0A292QKI1-F1
#
_entry.id   AF-A0A292QKI1-F1
#
_cell.length_a   1.000
_cell.length_b   1.000
_cell.length_c   1.000
_cell.angle_alpha   90.00
_cell.angle_beta   90.00
_cell.angle_gamma   90.00
#
_symmetry.space_group_name_H-M   'P 1'
#
loop_
_entity.id
_entity.type
_entity.pdbx_description
1 polymer ?
#
loop_
_entity_poly.entity_id
_entity_poly.type
_entity_poly.pdbx_seq_one_letter_code
_entity_poly.pdbx_strand_id
1 'polypeptide(L)'
;MSIKKELGKKIKRMRIEKGYTQEKLSELIDVSQKALSSIETGENFVKAETLDKILEAFDITAEELFATNHLKDCAELLQMINQNIAQISDNSEKLELVYNLTKSLCKK
;
A
#
# COMPACT_ATOMS: atom_id res chain seq x y z
N MET A 1 -1.41 2.69 -12.07
CA MET A 1 0.00 2.26 -11.94
C MET A 1 0.08 0.76 -12.23
N SER A 2 1.27 0.19 -12.49
CA SER A 2 1.41 -1.27 -12.59
C SER A 2 1.65 -1.88 -11.20
N ILE A 3 1.18 -3.10 -10.97
CA ILE A 3 1.38 -3.84 -9.71
C ILE A 3 2.87 -3.92 -9.30
N LYS A 4 3.77 -4.02 -10.30
CA LYS A 4 5.22 -4.00 -10.07
C LYS A 4 5.69 -2.70 -9.39
N LYS A 5 5.20 -1.55 -9.87
CA LYS A 5 5.56 -0.24 -9.32
C LYS A 5 4.99 -0.02 -7.92
N GLU A 6 3.78 -0.51 -7.66
CA GLU A 6 3.14 -0.37 -6.34
C GLU A 6 3.86 -1.20 -5.28
N LEU A 7 4.13 -2.47 -5.60
CA LEU A 7 4.88 -3.35 -4.72
C LEU A 7 6.32 -2.84 -4.49
N GLY A 8 7.01 -2.43 -5.56
CA GLY A 8 8.36 -1.87 -5.48
C GLY A 8 8.44 -0.64 -4.57
N LYS A 9 7.48 0.29 -4.71
CA LYS A 9 7.38 1.47 -3.82
C LYS A 9 7.14 1.08 -2.36
N LYS A 10 6.29 0.08 -2.11
CA LYS A 10 6.00 -0.39 -0.75
C LYS A 10 7.22 -1.03 -0.11
N ILE A 11 7.94 -1.90 -0.83
CA ILE A 11 9.20 -2.50 -0.37
C ILE A 11 10.23 -1.41 -0.03
N LYS A 12 10.39 -0.42 -0.92
CA LYS A 12 11.29 0.73 -0.68
C LYS A 12 10.92 1.51 0.58
N ARG A 13 9.62 1.75 0.81
CA ARG A 13 9.14 2.45 2.01
C ARG A 13 9.45 1.66 3.27
N MET A 14 9.09 0.38 3.31
CA MET A 14 9.36 -0.49 4.45
C MET A 14 10.85 -0.60 4.76
N ARG A 15 11.69 -0.65 3.72
CA ARG A 15 13.15 -0.60 3.87
C ARG A 15 13.59 0.66 4.61
N ILE A 16 13.07 1.82 4.21
CA ILE A 16 13.40 3.11 4.84
C ILE A 16 12.87 3.18 6.28
N GLU A 17 11.65 2.69 6.54
CA GLU A 17 11.05 2.65 7.88
C GLU A 17 11.85 1.77 8.86
N LYS A 18 12.43 0.67 8.37
CA LYS A 18 13.36 -0.18 9.15
C LYS A 18 14.78 0.39 9.24
N GLY A 19 15.07 1.52 8.60
CA GLY A 19 16.39 2.16 8.59
C GLY A 19 17.45 1.43 7.75
N TYR A 20 17.04 0.57 6.81
CA TYR A 20 17.95 -0.22 5.99
C TYR A 20 18.44 0.55 4.76
N THR A 21 19.73 0.45 4.46
CA THR A 21 20.28 0.83 3.16
C THR A 21 19.86 -0.21 2.10
N GLN A 22 19.94 0.14 0.81
CA GLN A 22 19.71 -0.86 -0.25
C GLN A 22 20.72 -2.01 -0.15
N GLU A 23 21.97 -1.71 0.21
CA GLU A 23 22.99 -2.74 0.45
C GLU A 23 22.55 -3.69 1.57
N LYS A 24 22.15 -3.14 2.73
CA LYS A 24 21.72 -3.93 3.88
C LYS A 24 20.53 -4.84 3.58
N LEU A 25 19.49 -4.31 2.92
CA LEU A 25 18.35 -5.14 2.56
C LEU A 25 18.72 -6.18 1.50
N SER A 26 19.57 -5.82 0.53
CA SER A 26 19.99 -6.75 -0.52
C SER A 26 20.77 -7.94 0.04
N GLU A 27 21.57 -7.74 1.09
CA GLU A 27 22.21 -8.82 1.85
C GLU A 27 21.18 -9.69 2.58
N LEU A 28 20.23 -9.07 3.30
CA LEU A 28 19.20 -9.81 4.07
C LEU A 28 18.34 -10.71 3.19
N ILE A 29 18.02 -10.26 1.98
CA ILE A 29 17.18 -11.02 1.04
C ILE A 29 17.99 -11.77 -0.02
N ASP A 30 19.32 -11.76 0.10
CA ASP A 30 20.26 -12.50 -0.75
C ASP A 30 20.02 -12.25 -2.25
N VAL A 31 20.10 -10.97 -2.62
CA VAL A 31 20.07 -10.47 -4.01
C VAL A 31 21.14 -9.41 -4.20
N SER A 32 21.47 -9.08 -5.45
CA SER A 32 22.35 -7.94 -5.69
C SER A 32 21.63 -6.61 -5.40
N GLN A 33 22.39 -5.60 -4.96
CA GLN A 33 21.87 -4.24 -4.77
C GLN A 33 21.19 -3.69 -6.04
N LYS A 34 21.73 -4.03 -7.24
CA LYS A 34 21.13 -3.68 -8.53
C LYS A 34 19.76 -4.35 -8.73
N ALA A 35 19.64 -5.63 -8.37
CA ALA A 35 18.37 -6.35 -8.45
C ALA A 35 17.34 -5.74 -7.48
N LEU A 36 17.73 -5.43 -6.24
CA LEU A 36 16.86 -4.74 -5.30
C LEU A 36 16.42 -3.37 -5.83
N SER A 37 17.34 -2.58 -6.38
CA SER A 37 17.00 -1.28 -7.00
C SER A 37 15.96 -1.42 -8.11
N SER A 38 16.13 -2.41 -8.99
CA SER A 38 15.19 -2.71 -10.09
C SER A 38 13.82 -3.19 -9.58
N ILE A 39 13.76 -3.89 -8.45
CA ILE A 39 12.51 -4.24 -7.76
C ILE A 39 11.85 -2.99 -7.20
N GLU A 40 12.59 -2.15 -6.48
CA GLU A 40 12.06 -0.93 -5.85
C GLU A 40 11.54 0.11 -6.85
N THR A 41 12.12 0.18 -8.05
CA THR A 41 11.65 1.06 -9.14
C THR A 41 10.53 0.44 -9.97
N GLY A 42 10.24 -0.85 -9.78
CA GLY A 42 9.21 -1.59 -10.51
C GLY A 42 9.60 -1.95 -11.95
N GLU A 43 10.89 -1.92 -12.28
CA GLU A 43 11.43 -2.42 -13.55
C GLU A 43 11.33 -3.94 -13.62
N ASN A 44 11.75 -4.62 -12.55
CA ASN A 44 11.62 -6.06 -12.39
C ASN A 44 10.59 -6.42 -11.33
N PHE A 45 9.98 -7.59 -11.47
CA PHE A 45 9.12 -8.14 -10.43
C PHE A 45 9.92 -9.03 -9.50
N VAL A 46 9.51 -9.08 -8.24
CA VAL A 46 10.10 -9.94 -7.22
C VAL A 46 9.76 -11.41 -7.52
N LYS A 47 10.73 -12.31 -7.33
CA LYS A 47 10.50 -13.76 -7.40
C LYS A 47 9.88 -14.26 -6.09
N ALA A 48 9.18 -15.39 -6.12
CA ALA A 48 8.55 -15.95 -4.93
C ALA A 48 9.57 -16.17 -3.79
N GLU A 49 10.74 -16.71 -4.10
CA GLU A 49 11.78 -17.00 -3.10
C GLU A 49 12.37 -15.73 -2.47
N THR A 50 12.45 -14.63 -3.23
CA THR A 50 12.86 -13.33 -2.71
C THR A 50 11.75 -12.69 -1.87
N LEU A 51 10.49 -12.98 -2.18
CA LEU A 51 9.34 -12.48 -1.45
C LEU A 51 9.33 -13.03 -0.01
N ASP A 52 9.56 -14.33 0.16
CA ASP A 52 9.64 -14.96 1.49
C ASP A 52 10.72 -14.30 2.35
N LYS A 53 11.91 -14.08 1.78
CA LYS A 53 13.01 -13.38 2.47
C LYS A 53 12.67 -11.93 2.82
N ILE A 54 11.88 -11.24 1.98
CA ILE A 54 11.42 -9.87 2.29
C ILE A 54 10.45 -9.89 3.47
N LEU A 55 9.55 -10.87 3.54
CA LEU A 55 8.62 -11.03 4.65
C LEU A 55 9.38 -11.27 5.96
N GLU A 56 10.37 -12.15 5.94
CA GLU A 56 11.27 -12.41 7.08
C GLU A 56 12.09 -11.18 7.47
N ALA A 57 12.73 -10.50 6.49
CA ALA A 57 13.57 -9.34 6.75
C ALA A 57 12.79 -8.15 7.34
N PHE A 58 11.50 -8.04 7.02
CA PHE A 58 10.64 -6.99 7.56
C PHE A 58 9.81 -7.43 8.77
N ASP A 59 9.80 -8.72 9.11
CA ASP A 59 8.97 -9.31 10.16
C ASP A 59 7.48 -9.00 9.95
N ILE A 60 6.98 -9.34 8.76
CA ILE A 60 5.58 -9.14 8.36
C ILE A 60 5.02 -10.35 7.61
N THR A 61 3.70 -10.41 7.53
CA THR A 61 2.95 -11.40 6.76
C THR A 61 2.78 -10.98 5.29
N ALA A 62 2.48 -11.95 4.41
CA ALA A 62 2.10 -11.65 3.03
C ALA A 62 0.86 -10.76 2.95
N GLU A 63 -0.10 -10.95 3.86
CA GLU A 63 -1.28 -10.09 3.97
C GLU A 63 -0.87 -8.65 4.22
N GLU A 64 0.03 -8.38 5.17
CA GLU A 64 0.53 -7.03 5.43
C GLU A 64 1.34 -6.46 4.26
N LEU A 65 2.10 -7.29 3.53
CA LEU A 65 2.83 -6.86 2.33
C LEU A 65 1.90 -6.50 1.17
N PHE A 66 0.81 -7.23 0.97
CA PHE A 66 -0.16 -6.96 -0.10
C PHE A 66 -1.35 -6.12 0.35
N ALA A 67 -1.47 -5.85 1.65
CA ALA A 67 -2.48 -4.97 2.19
C ALA A 67 -2.40 -3.66 1.44
N THR A 68 -3.53 -3.22 0.93
CA THR A 68 -3.68 -1.93 0.27
C THR A 68 -3.62 -0.84 1.34
N ASN A 69 -2.50 -0.73 2.07
CA ASN A 69 -2.08 0.50 2.72
C ASN A 69 -1.62 1.49 1.64
N HIS A 70 -2.42 1.62 0.57
CA HIS A 70 -2.60 2.93 -0.04
C HIS A 70 -3.01 3.80 1.14
N LEU A 71 -2.06 4.60 1.64
CA LEU A 71 -2.42 5.90 2.15
C LEU A 71 -3.00 6.61 0.92
N LYS A 72 -4.26 6.28 0.61
CA LYS A 72 -5.06 7.04 -0.33
C LYS A 72 -4.99 8.43 0.26
N ASP A 73 -4.40 9.35 -0.49
CA ASP A 73 -4.37 10.72 -0.03
C ASP A 73 -5.80 11.22 0.12
N CYS A 74 -5.97 12.37 0.77
CA CYS A 74 -7.30 12.93 0.99
C CYS A 74 -8.09 13.09 -0.33
N ALA A 75 -7.42 13.34 -1.46
CA ALA A 75 -8.07 13.48 -2.75
C ALA A 75 -8.57 12.13 -3.29
N GLU A 76 -7.76 11.08 -3.22
CA GLU A 76 -8.14 9.72 -3.61
C GLU A 76 -9.29 9.19 -2.72
N LEU A 77 -9.22 9.42 -1.41
CA LEU A 77 -10.30 9.04 -0.48
C LEU A 77 -11.61 9.77 -0.83
N LEU A 78 -11.55 11.09 -1.02
CA LEU A 78 -12.72 11.88 -1.40
C LEU A 78 -13.32 11.42 -2.74
N GLN A 79 -12.47 11.12 -3.73
CA GLN A 79 -12.92 10.61 -5.02
C GLN A 79 -13.68 9.29 -4.86
N MET A 80 -13.12 8.34 -4.12
CA MET A 80 -13.75 7.03 -3.91
C MET A 80 -15.03 7.13 -3.08
N ILE A 81 -15.07 8.00 -2.07
CA ILE A 81 -16.28 8.26 -1.30
C ILE A 81 -17.37 8.82 -2.22
N ASN A 82 -17.05 9.80 -3.06
CA ASN A 82 -18.00 10.36 -4.02
C ASN A 82 -18.50 9.32 -5.04
N GLN A 83 -17.62 8.44 -5.52
CA GLN A 83 -18.00 7.33 -6.39
C GLN A 83 -18.99 6.39 -5.70
N ASN A 84 -18.73 6.02 -4.45
CA ASN A 84 -19.63 5.18 -3.67
C ASN A 84 -20.99 5.85 -3.44
N ILE A 85 -21.00 7.14 -3.10
CA ILE A 85 -22.23 7.93 -2.90
C ILE A 85 -23.04 8.01 -4.20
N ALA A 86 -22.39 8.18 -5.36
CA ALA A 86 -23.05 8.19 -6.65
C ALA A 86 -23.76 6.87 -6.98
N GLN A 87 -23.27 5.73 -6.48
CA GLN A 87 -23.92 4.42 -6.67
C GLN A 87 -25.19 4.24 -5.81
N ILE A 88 -25.39 5.08 -4.79
CA ILE A 88 -26.52 5.01 -3.86
C ILE A 88 -27.35 6.29 -3.87
N SER A 89 -27.19 7.15 -4.88
CA SER A 89 -27.71 8.52 -4.89
C SER A 89 -29.25 8.59 -4.89
N ASP A 90 -29.92 7.51 -5.24
CA ASP A 90 -31.38 7.35 -5.26
C ASP A 90 -31.94 6.63 -4.01
N ASN A 91 -31.07 6.17 -3.10
CA ASN A 91 -31.47 5.46 -1.89
C ASN A 91 -31.42 6.39 -0.66
N SER A 92 -32.58 6.94 -0.29
CA SER A 92 -32.71 7.89 0.82
C SER A 92 -32.23 7.34 2.16
N GLU A 93 -32.56 6.09 2.50
CA GLU A 93 -32.16 5.46 3.77
C GLU A 93 -30.64 5.34 3.90
N LYS A 94 -29.96 4.91 2.83
CA LYS A 94 -28.49 4.80 2.82
C LYS A 94 -27.83 6.17 2.87
N LEU A 95 -28.36 7.17 2.15
CA LEU A 95 -27.83 8.53 2.21
C LEU A 95 -28.02 9.16 3.60
N GLU A 96 -29.13 8.88 4.28
CA GLU A 96 -29.36 9.34 5.64
C GLU A 96 -28.37 8.73 6.65
N LEU A 97 -28.02 7.45 6.47
CA LEU A 97 -26.95 6.82 7.25
C LEU A 97 -25.60 7.52 7.04
N VAL A 98 -25.22 7.79 5.78
CA VAL A 98 -23.96 8.49 5.45
C VAL A 98 -23.94 9.91 6.03
N TYR A 99 -25.04 10.65 5.95
CA TYR A 99 -25.18 11.97 6.55
C TYR A 99 -25.00 11.91 8.08
N ASN A 100 -25.65 10.98 8.76
CA ASN A 100 -25.54 10.88 10.22
C ASN A 100 -24.12 10.50 10.67
N LEU A 101 -23.46 9.61 9.93
CA LEU A 101 -22.08 9.21 10.19
C LEU A 101 -21.12 10.40 10.03
N THR A 102 -21.17 11.09 8.89
CA THR A 102 -20.33 12.27 8.64
C THR A 102 -20.61 13.41 9.62
N LYS A 103 -21.88 13.66 9.95
CA LYS A 103 -22.28 14.62 10.97
C LYS A 103 -21.71 14.29 12.34
N SER A 104 -21.63 13.01 12.73
CA SER A 104 -21.06 12.59 14.01
C SER A 104 -19.55 12.88 14.10
N LEU A 105 -18.84 12.75 12.99
CA LEU A 105 -17.40 13.01 12.89
C LEU A 105 -17.06 14.51 12.88
N CYS A 106 -18.00 15.37 12.50
CA CYS A 106 -17.83 16.84 12.48
C CYS A 106 -18.26 17.52 13.79
N LYS A 107 -18.83 16.80 14.75
CA LYS A 107 -19.13 17.35 16.08
C LYS A 107 -17.81 17.43 16.87
N LYS A 108 -17.52 18.63 17.40
CA LYS A 108 -16.40 18.87 18.31
C LYS A 108 -16.59 18.10 19.63
#